data_AF-A0A945UAU6-F1
#
_entry.id   AF-A0A945UAU6-F1
#
_cell.length_a   1.000
_cell.length_b   1.000
_cell.length_c   1.000
_cell.angle_alpha   90.00
_cell.angle_beta   90.00
_cell.angle_gamma   90.00
#
_symmetry.space_group_name_H-M   'P 1'
#
loop_
_entity.id
_entity.type
_entity.pdbx_description
1 polymer ?
#
loop_
_entity_poly.entity_id
_entity_poly.type
_entity_poly.pdbx_seq_one_letter_code
_entity_poly.pdbx_strand_id
1 'polypeptide(L)'
;YKQIKITADSAVSNKIILTDFELIFDDVQINIYDLILNNKFILFELGKLTPKGTLSFDALEKLAYKAMREKGTVKIEGSDNGLLLHATYNLPQGQTVEGSAKIKLLFTPGERIKPVVEFIKLGPLDIPSIFFRRITDANIVLTPTPGWPLETNIHTLRILPRKLQINPTSIN
;
A
#
# COMPACT_ATOMS: atom_id res chain seq x y z
N TYR A 1 22.80 18.47 5.42
CA TYR A 1 21.85 17.43 5.84
C TYR A 1 22.39 16.08 5.43
N LYS A 2 22.52 15.15 6.39
CA LYS A 2 22.94 13.77 6.09
C LYS A 2 21.69 12.99 5.72
N GLN A 3 21.76 12.22 4.65
CA GLN A 3 20.67 11.43 4.12
C GLN A 3 21.16 9.99 3.95
N ILE A 4 20.31 9.02 4.29
CA ILE A 4 20.52 7.62 3.92
C ILE A 4 19.47 7.27 2.87
N LYS A 5 19.93 6.84 1.69
CA LYS A 5 19.06 6.42 0.59
C LYS A 5 19.23 4.93 0.35
N ILE A 6 18.14 4.17 0.44
CA ILE A 6 18.06 2.76 0.10
C ILE A 6 17.27 2.64 -1.19
N THR A 7 17.85 2.01 -2.20
CA THR A 7 17.19 1.72 -3.49
C THR A 7 17.29 0.25 -3.81
N ALA A 8 16.23 -0.30 -4.37
CA ALA A 8 16.22 -1.66 -4.90
C ALA A 8 15.30 -1.75 -6.11
N ASP A 9 15.63 -2.60 -7.07
CA ASP A 9 14.75 -2.90 -8.21
C ASP A 9 13.38 -3.39 -7.71
N SER A 10 13.38 -4.12 -6.59
CA SER A 10 12.15 -4.46 -5.88
C SER A 10 12.34 -4.67 -4.37
N ALA A 11 11.25 -4.52 -3.62
CA ALA A 11 11.14 -4.87 -2.20
C ALA A 11 9.87 -5.68 -1.95
N VAL A 12 9.91 -6.61 -0.98
CA VAL A 12 8.75 -7.43 -0.61
C VAL A 12 8.22 -6.99 0.75
N SER A 13 6.95 -6.62 0.82
CA SER A 13 6.24 -6.36 2.08
C SER A 13 4.91 -7.11 2.08
N ASN A 14 4.63 -7.89 3.12
CA ASN A 14 3.41 -8.71 3.22
C ASN A 14 3.12 -9.55 1.97
N LYS A 15 4.16 -10.16 1.38
CA LYS A 15 4.11 -10.96 0.12
C LYS A 15 3.78 -10.16 -1.13
N ILE A 16 3.71 -8.83 -1.03
CA ILE A 16 3.48 -7.90 -2.13
C ILE A 16 4.83 -7.36 -2.59
N ILE A 17 5.08 -7.44 -3.90
CA ILE A 17 6.27 -6.89 -4.52
C ILE A 17 6.01 -5.43 -4.89
N LEU A 18 6.87 -4.54 -4.39
CA LEU A 18 6.97 -3.15 -4.81
C LEU A 18 8.17 -3.05 -5.76
N THR A 19 7.96 -2.53 -6.96
CA THR A 19 9.05 -2.25 -7.91
C THR A 19 9.46 -0.78 -7.82
N ASP A 20 10.65 -0.47 -8.33
CA ASP A 20 11.20 0.89 -8.31
C ASP A 20 11.26 1.43 -6.86
N PHE A 21 11.66 0.56 -5.94
CA PHE A 21 11.60 0.86 -4.51
C PHE A 21 12.72 1.81 -4.12
N GLU A 22 12.34 2.92 -3.49
CA GLU A 22 13.27 3.88 -2.91
C GLU A 22 12.76 4.30 -1.54
N LEU A 23 13.65 4.26 -0.54
CA LEU A 23 13.39 4.70 0.81
C LEU A 23 14.48 5.68 1.21
N ILE A 24 14.06 6.91 1.50
CA ILE A 24 14.97 7.98 1.89
C ILE A 24 14.73 8.29 3.37
N PHE A 25 15.80 8.27 4.15
CA PHE A 25 15.83 8.79 5.50
C PHE A 25 16.49 10.16 5.48
N ASP A 26 15.73 11.17 5.89
CA ASP A 26 16.20 12.55 6.02
C ASP A 26 16.41 12.90 7.49
N ASP A 27 17.16 13.97 7.73
CA ASP A 27 17.54 14.46 9.06
C ASP A 27 18.29 13.43 9.91
N VAL A 28 19.20 12.69 9.27
CA VAL A 28 20.00 11.66 9.94
C VAL A 28 21.08 12.29 10.81
N GLN A 29 21.00 12.12 12.12
CA GLN A 29 22.09 12.47 13.03
C GLN A 29 22.94 11.24 13.35
N ILE A 30 24.26 11.40 13.29
CA ILE A 30 25.23 10.35 13.59
C ILE A 30 26.12 10.86 14.72
N ASN A 31 26.10 10.18 15.86
CA ASN A 31 27.03 10.48 16.95
C ASN A 31 28.41 9.86 16.67
N ILE A 32 29.39 10.71 16.37
CA ILE A 32 30.76 10.27 16.05
C ILE A 32 31.50 9.77 17.30
N TYR A 33 31.12 10.22 18.50
CA TYR A 33 31.70 9.70 19.74
C TYR A 33 31.37 8.21 19.94
N ASP A 34 30.15 7.79 19.60
CA ASP A 34 29.72 6.39 19.67
C ASP A 34 30.44 5.50 18.64
N LEU A 35 30.79 6.08 17.47
CA LEU A 35 31.52 5.40 16.38
C LEU A 35 32.95 5.04 16.76
N ILE A 36 33.65 5.89 17.50
CA ILE A 36 35.11 5.79 17.70
C ILE A 36 35.47 5.08 19.00
N LEU A 37 34.71 5.29 20.08
CA LEU A 37 35.12 4.87 21.43
C LEU A 37 34.56 3.51 21.87
N ASN A 38 33.42 3.08 21.34
CA ASN A 38 32.68 1.97 21.96
C ASN A 38 32.67 0.64 21.19
N ASN A 39 33.23 0.55 19.98
CA ASN A 39 33.13 -0.64 19.10
C ASN A 39 31.71 -1.25 19.06
N LYS A 40 30.68 -0.45 19.36
CA LYS A 40 29.29 -0.86 19.53
C LYS A 40 28.41 0.09 18.74
N PHE A 41 27.30 -0.48 18.28
CA PHE A 41 26.30 0.02 17.35
C PHE A 41 26.21 1.53 17.12
N ILE A 42 26.14 1.90 15.84
CA ILE A 42 25.80 3.25 15.39
C ILE A 42 24.33 3.51 15.72
N LEU A 43 24.07 4.50 16.59
CA LEU A 43 22.73 5.04 16.81
C LEU A 43 22.48 6.15 15.79
N PHE A 44 21.45 5.96 14.97
CA PHE A 44 20.94 6.96 14.04
C PHE A 44 19.67 7.56 14.64
N GLU A 45 19.61 8.88 14.74
CA GLU A 45 18.34 9.58 14.92
C GLU A 45 17.81 9.94 13.53
N LEU A 46 16.54 9.60 13.27
CA LEU A 46 15.89 9.76 11.97
C LEU A 46 14.66 10.65 12.17
N GLY A 47 14.56 11.75 11.44
CA GLY A 47 13.42 12.67 11.54
C GLY A 47 12.29 12.33 10.56
N LYS A 48 12.65 11.88 9.36
CA LYS A 48 11.71 11.79 8.24
C LYS A 48 12.01 10.62 7.31
N LEU A 49 10.93 10.02 6.81
CA LEU A 49 10.92 8.87 5.90
C LEU A 49 10.18 9.22 4.61
N THR A 50 10.86 9.17 3.46
CA THR A 50 10.24 9.39 2.16
C THR A 50 10.24 8.09 1.35
N PRO A 51 9.13 7.32 1.35
CA PRO A 51 9.01 6.13 0.53
C PRO A 51 8.60 6.47 -0.90
N LYS A 52 9.08 5.68 -1.85
CA LYS A 52 8.63 5.63 -3.24
C LYS A 52 8.53 4.19 -3.70
N GLY A 53 7.62 3.93 -4.63
CA GLY A 53 7.51 2.62 -5.24
C GLY A 53 6.24 2.46 -6.06
N THR A 54 6.26 1.43 -6.90
CA THR A 54 5.14 1.03 -7.74
C THR A 54 4.61 -0.32 -7.25
N LEU A 55 3.32 -0.36 -6.97
CA LEU A 55 2.56 -1.57 -6.68
C LEU A 55 1.84 -2.02 -7.95
N SER A 56 2.21 -3.18 -8.48
CA SER A 56 1.47 -3.83 -9.57
C SER A 56 0.24 -4.56 -9.05
N PHE A 57 -0.90 -4.39 -9.73
CA PHE A 57 -2.13 -5.11 -9.39
C PHE A 57 -2.05 -6.60 -9.72
N ASP A 58 -1.26 -7.01 -10.70
CA ASP A 58 -1.05 -8.42 -11.03
C ASP A 58 -0.49 -9.21 -9.83
N ALA A 59 0.35 -8.57 -9.02
CA ALA A 59 0.90 -9.19 -7.81
C ALA A 59 -0.21 -9.45 -6.77
N LEU A 60 -1.13 -8.49 -6.60
CA LEU A 60 -2.27 -8.62 -5.70
C LEU A 60 -3.26 -9.68 -6.21
N GLU A 61 -3.54 -9.70 -7.50
CA GLU A 61 -4.41 -10.70 -8.14
C GLU A 61 -3.88 -12.11 -7.98
N LYS A 62 -2.56 -12.31 -8.12
CA LYS A 62 -1.90 -13.61 -7.85
C LYS A 62 -2.06 -14.07 -6.40
N LEU A 63 -1.97 -13.14 -5.44
CA LEU A 63 -2.21 -13.46 -4.03
C LEU A 63 -3.67 -13.83 -3.79
N ALA A 64 -4.60 -13.08 -4.38
CA ALA A 64 -6.03 -13.34 -4.26
C ALA A 64 -6.44 -14.68 -4.91
N TYR A 65 -5.91 -14.98 -6.09
CA TYR A 65 -6.10 -16.28 -6.76
C TYR A 65 -5.71 -17.46 -5.86
N LYS A 66 -4.53 -17.37 -5.22
CA LYS A 66 -4.07 -18.37 -4.26
C LYS A 66 -4.98 -18.45 -3.02
N ALA A 67 -5.42 -17.31 -2.49
CA ALA A 67 -6.32 -17.26 -1.34
C ALA A 67 -7.69 -17.90 -1.65
N MET A 68 -8.16 -17.79 -2.89
CA MET A 68 -9.36 -18.44 -3.40
C MET A 68 -9.16 -19.94 -3.71
N ARG A 69 -7.99 -20.50 -3.38
CA ARG A 69 -7.60 -21.88 -3.69
C ARG A 69 -7.72 -22.21 -5.17
N GLU A 70 -7.41 -21.24 -6.02
CA GLU A 70 -7.40 -21.42 -7.48
C GLU A 70 -8.78 -21.70 -8.09
N LYS A 71 -9.85 -21.46 -7.32
CA LYS A 71 -11.24 -21.70 -7.74
C LYS A 71 -11.89 -20.48 -8.36
N GLY A 72 -11.15 -19.60 -9.01
CA GLY A 72 -11.73 -18.36 -9.49
C GLY A 72 -10.71 -17.39 -10.05
N THR A 73 -11.14 -16.17 -10.32
CA THR A 73 -10.26 -15.09 -10.78
C THR A 73 -10.54 -13.81 -10.00
N VAL A 74 -9.53 -12.96 -9.89
CA VAL A 74 -9.66 -11.60 -9.38
C VAL A 74 -8.98 -10.67 -10.36
N LYS A 75 -9.65 -9.57 -10.68
CA LYS A 75 -9.13 -8.47 -11.46
C LYS A 75 -9.29 -7.18 -10.67
N ILE A 76 -8.23 -6.40 -10.57
CA ILE A 76 -8.17 -5.11 -9.88
C ILE A 76 -7.89 -4.04 -10.92
N GLU A 77 -8.74 -3.04 -11.02
CA GLU A 77 -8.58 -1.91 -11.92
C GLU A 77 -8.52 -0.61 -11.13
N GLY A 78 -7.58 0.25 -11.50
CA GLY A 78 -7.48 1.59 -10.94
C GLY A 78 -8.37 2.56 -11.71
N SER A 79 -9.18 3.34 -11.01
CA SER A 79 -10.00 4.40 -11.61
C SER A 79 -10.05 5.61 -10.67
N ASP A 80 -9.83 6.81 -11.20
CA ASP A 80 -9.83 8.09 -10.48
C ASP A 80 -9.06 8.06 -9.15
N ASN A 81 -9.79 7.87 -8.05
CA ASN A 81 -9.32 7.87 -6.66
C ASN A 81 -9.57 6.53 -5.96
N GLY A 82 -9.73 5.44 -6.69
CA GLY A 82 -10.07 4.15 -6.12
C GLY A 82 -9.67 2.94 -6.94
N LEU A 83 -9.96 1.79 -6.38
CA LEU A 83 -9.74 0.47 -6.94
C LEU A 83 -11.08 -0.20 -7.14
N LEU A 84 -11.30 -0.74 -8.33
CA LEU A 84 -12.43 -1.59 -8.66
C LEU A 84 -11.94 -3.04 -8.71
N LEU A 85 -12.48 -3.87 -7.82
CA LEU A 85 -12.28 -5.30 -7.83
C LEU A 85 -13.42 -5.99 -8.54
N HIS A 86 -13.09 -6.93 -9.41
CA HIS A 86 -13.98 -7.93 -9.96
C HIS A 86 -13.46 -9.31 -9.59
N ALA A 87 -14.31 -10.16 -9.03
CA ALA A 87 -13.95 -11.51 -8.66
C ALA A 87 -14.97 -12.49 -9.24
N THR A 88 -14.49 -13.65 -9.68
CA THR A 88 -15.35 -14.79 -10.02
C THR A 88 -14.94 -15.96 -9.15
N TYR A 89 -15.89 -16.71 -8.61
CA TYR A 89 -15.63 -17.88 -7.79
C TYR A 89 -16.47 -19.07 -8.26
N ASN A 90 -15.80 -20.17 -8.57
CA ASN A 90 -16.40 -21.42 -9.01
C ASN A 90 -16.71 -22.27 -7.77
N LEU A 91 -18.00 -22.39 -7.47
CA LEU A 91 -18.50 -23.24 -6.42
C LEU A 91 -18.29 -24.72 -6.79
N PRO A 92 -18.11 -25.61 -5.80
CA PRO A 92 -17.96 -27.04 -6.05
C PRO A 92 -19.14 -27.67 -6.80
N GLN A 93 -20.33 -27.08 -6.71
CA GLN A 93 -21.53 -27.54 -7.43
C GLN A 93 -21.55 -27.14 -8.93
N GLY A 94 -20.48 -26.54 -9.45
CA GLY A 94 -20.36 -26.14 -10.87
C GLY A 94 -20.99 -24.78 -11.20
N GLN A 95 -21.41 -24.01 -10.20
CA GLN A 95 -21.93 -22.66 -10.37
C GLN A 95 -20.82 -21.61 -10.21
N THR A 96 -20.84 -20.55 -11.00
CA THR A 96 -19.93 -19.41 -10.84
C THR A 96 -20.66 -18.25 -10.16
N VAL A 97 -20.07 -17.73 -9.10
CA VAL A 97 -20.52 -16.52 -8.41
C VAL A 97 -19.61 -15.38 -8.81
N GLU A 98 -20.21 -14.29 -9.28
CA GLU A 98 -19.49 -13.06 -9.57
C GLU A 98 -19.63 -12.07 -8.42
N GLY A 99 -18.58 -11.32 -8.15
CA GLY A 99 -18.59 -10.24 -7.18
C GLY A 99 -17.83 -9.04 -7.69
N SER A 100 -18.23 -7.86 -7.24
CA SER A 100 -17.44 -6.66 -7.45
C SER A 100 -17.40 -5.79 -6.20
N ALA A 101 -16.31 -5.07 -6.01
CA ALA A 101 -16.18 -4.14 -4.91
C ALA A 101 -15.44 -2.89 -5.37
N LYS A 102 -15.89 -1.72 -4.95
CA LYS A 102 -15.17 -0.46 -5.18
C LYS A 102 -14.62 0.07 -3.87
N ILE A 103 -13.32 0.34 -3.86
CA ILE A 103 -12.61 0.89 -2.71
C ILE A 103 -12.08 2.25 -3.10
N LYS A 104 -12.52 3.30 -2.42
CA LYS A 104 -12.00 4.66 -2.58
C LYS A 104 -10.82 4.87 -1.63
N LEU A 105 -9.76 5.50 -2.11
CA LEU A 105 -8.63 5.93 -1.29
C LEU A 105 -8.77 7.41 -0.99
N LEU A 106 -9.22 7.74 0.23
CA LEU A 106 -9.24 9.11 0.72
C LEU A 106 -7.83 9.48 1.15
N PHE A 107 -7.21 10.41 0.42
CA PHE A 107 -5.82 10.78 0.63
C PHE A 107 -5.70 12.25 1.03
N THR A 108 -5.02 12.47 2.15
CA THR A 108 -4.59 13.79 2.62
C THR A 108 -3.05 13.81 2.61
N PRO A 109 -2.41 14.48 1.65
CA PRO A 109 -0.96 14.50 1.49
C PRO A 109 -0.20 14.80 2.79
N GLY A 110 0.77 13.95 3.14
CA GLY A 110 1.58 14.10 4.36
C GLY A 110 0.86 13.76 5.67
N GLU A 111 -0.45 13.54 5.64
CA GLU A 111 -1.24 13.33 6.85
C GLU A 111 -1.81 11.91 6.94
N ARG A 112 -2.50 11.46 5.89
CA ARG A 112 -3.36 10.28 6.00
C ARG A 112 -3.69 9.61 4.69
N ILE A 113 -3.75 8.29 4.70
CA ILE A 113 -4.38 7.47 3.66
C ILE A 113 -5.48 6.63 4.32
N LYS A 114 -6.73 6.77 3.85
CA LYS A 114 -7.88 6.02 4.36
C LYS A 114 -8.62 5.30 3.23
N PRO A 115 -8.56 3.96 3.14
CA PRO A 115 -9.42 3.20 2.24
C PRO A 115 -10.87 3.19 2.76
N VAL A 116 -11.83 3.31 1.86
CA VAL A 116 -13.27 3.25 2.17
C VAL A 116 -13.94 2.38 1.11
N VAL A 117 -14.59 1.30 1.55
CA VAL A 117 -15.44 0.50 0.65
C VAL A 117 -16.69 1.31 0.29
N GLU A 118 -16.83 1.63 -0.99
CA GLU A 118 -17.97 2.35 -1.55
C GLU A 118 -19.14 1.41 -1.77
N PHE A 119 -18.89 0.24 -2.36
CA PHE A 119 -19.88 -0.81 -2.51
C PHE A 119 -19.25 -2.20 -2.57
N ILE A 120 -20.06 -3.22 -2.29
CA ILE A 120 -19.81 -4.62 -2.62
C ILE A 120 -21.08 -5.17 -3.29
N LYS A 121 -20.91 -5.84 -4.42
CA LYS A 121 -21.97 -6.55 -5.15
C LYS A 121 -21.63 -8.03 -5.25
N LEU A 122 -22.64 -8.87 -5.15
CA LEU A 122 -22.57 -10.30 -5.47
C LEU A 122 -23.63 -10.60 -6.54
N GLY A 123 -23.18 -10.79 -7.78
CA GLY A 123 -24.04 -10.80 -8.97
C GLY A 123 -24.86 -9.50 -9.05
N PRO A 124 -26.20 -9.59 -9.17
CA PRO A 124 -27.07 -8.40 -9.22
C PRO A 124 -27.36 -7.78 -7.85
N LEU A 125 -26.93 -8.41 -6.75
CA LEU A 125 -27.28 -7.98 -5.38
C LEU A 125 -26.25 -7.00 -4.82
N ASP A 126 -26.71 -5.81 -4.44
CA ASP A 126 -25.96 -4.88 -3.62
C ASP A 126 -25.95 -5.36 -2.16
N ILE A 127 -24.75 -5.51 -1.61
CA ILE A 127 -24.60 -5.86 -0.19
C ILE A 127 -24.83 -4.59 0.63
N PRO A 128 -25.66 -4.63 1.68
CA PRO A 128 -25.82 -3.47 2.56
C PRO A 128 -24.52 -3.13 3.30
N SER A 129 -24.18 -1.84 3.38
CA SER A 129 -22.93 -1.36 3.98
C SER A 129 -22.71 -1.78 5.43
N ILE A 130 -23.79 -2.07 6.18
CA ILE A 130 -23.72 -2.59 7.54
C ILE A 130 -22.86 -3.86 7.67
N PHE A 131 -22.80 -4.68 6.61
CA PHE A 131 -22.04 -5.93 6.58
C PHE A 131 -20.55 -5.74 6.30
N PHE A 132 -20.15 -4.62 5.68
CA PHE A 132 -18.77 -4.39 5.28
C PHE A 132 -18.15 -3.08 5.75
N ARG A 133 -18.89 -2.24 6.49
CA ARG A 133 -18.44 -0.91 6.93
C ARG A 133 -17.12 -0.91 7.74
N ARG A 134 -16.68 -2.06 8.26
CA ARG A 134 -15.42 -2.21 9.04
C ARG A 134 -14.30 -2.96 8.32
N ILE A 135 -14.52 -3.43 7.08
CA ILE A 135 -13.53 -4.24 6.37
C ILE A 135 -12.27 -3.43 6.03
N THR A 136 -12.41 -2.12 5.80
CA THR A 136 -11.28 -1.22 5.45
C THR A 136 -11.12 -0.07 6.44
N ASP A 137 -11.34 -0.30 7.74
CA ASP A 137 -11.14 0.75 8.77
C ASP A 137 -9.66 1.05 9.09
N ALA A 138 -8.73 0.44 8.36
CA ALA A 138 -7.29 0.67 8.49
C ALA A 138 -6.93 2.09 8.04
N ASN A 139 -6.93 3.01 9.00
CA ASN A 139 -6.48 4.37 8.80
C ASN A 139 -4.95 4.44 8.88
N ILE A 140 -4.30 4.78 7.77
CA ILE A 140 -2.85 4.93 7.71
C ILE A 140 -2.52 6.38 8.04
N VAL A 141 -2.00 6.61 9.24
CA VAL A 141 -1.52 7.93 9.69
C VAL A 141 -0.07 8.09 9.25
N LEU A 142 0.22 9.20 8.58
CA LEU A 142 1.55 9.51 8.03
C LEU A 142 2.36 10.47 8.92
N THR A 143 1.68 11.13 9.86
CA THR A 143 2.32 11.96 10.88
C THR A 143 2.90 11.11 12.01
N PRO A 144 3.90 11.63 12.76
CA PRO A 144 4.43 10.94 13.93
C PRO A 144 3.33 10.55 14.94
N THR A 145 3.45 9.35 15.49
CA THR A 145 2.62 8.82 16.58
C THR A 145 3.53 8.14 17.62
N PRO A 146 3.06 7.87 18.85
CA PRO A 146 3.87 7.18 19.85
C PRO A 146 4.44 5.82 19.40
N GLY A 147 3.79 5.13 18.46
CA GLY A 147 4.27 3.87 17.88
C GLY A 147 5.02 4.00 16.55
N TRP A 148 5.05 5.20 15.96
CA TRP A 148 5.74 5.49 14.70
C TRP A 148 6.26 6.94 14.73
N PRO A 149 7.46 7.18 15.26
CA PRO A 149 7.95 8.54 15.55
C PRO A 149 8.40 9.30 14.29
N LEU A 150 8.43 8.64 13.13
CA LEU A 150 8.91 9.24 11.87
C LEU A 150 7.78 9.96 11.13
N GLU A 151 8.08 11.15 10.63
CA GLU A 151 7.24 11.76 9.59
C GLU A 151 7.34 10.92 8.31
N THR A 152 6.21 10.45 7.79
CA THR A 152 6.16 9.65 6.56
C THR A 152 5.69 10.52 5.39
N ASN A 153 6.63 10.90 4.55
CA ASN A 153 6.51 11.91 3.50
C ASN A 153 5.78 11.40 2.24
N ILE A 154 4.57 10.87 2.37
CA ILE A 154 3.74 10.49 1.21
C ILE A 154 2.86 11.67 0.83
N HIS A 155 3.21 12.38 -0.24
CA HIS A 155 2.46 13.55 -0.72
C HIS A 155 1.71 13.30 -2.02
N THR A 156 2.07 12.26 -2.75
CA THR A 156 1.37 11.90 -3.99
C THR A 156 1.10 10.41 -4.06
N LEU A 157 -0.14 10.08 -4.43
CA LEU A 157 -0.55 8.74 -4.81
C LEU A 157 -1.13 8.84 -6.22
N ARG A 158 -0.60 8.06 -7.15
CA ARG A 158 -1.12 7.99 -8.51
C ARG A 158 -1.69 6.60 -8.74
N ILE A 159 -3.00 6.53 -8.89
CA ILE A 159 -3.71 5.31 -9.23
C ILE A 159 -3.83 5.26 -10.76
N LEU A 160 -3.32 4.19 -11.35
CA LEU A 160 -3.36 3.93 -12.78
C LEU A 160 -4.12 2.61 -13.00
N PRO A 161 -4.60 2.34 -14.23
CA PRO A 161 -5.46 1.18 -14.48
C PRO A 161 -4.95 -0.16 -13.93
N ARG A 162 -3.62 -0.38 -13.93
CA ARG A 162 -2.99 -1.65 -13.51
C ARG A 162 -1.95 -1.51 -12.39
N LYS A 163 -1.78 -0.31 -11.82
CA LYS A 163 -0.77 -0.07 -10.80
C LYS A 163 -1.10 1.12 -9.91
N LEU A 164 -0.54 1.14 -8.72
CA LEU A 164 -0.55 2.28 -7.81
C LEU A 164 0.89 2.74 -7.58
N GLN A 165 1.14 4.04 -7.70
CA GLN A 165 2.46 4.62 -7.49
C GLN A 165 2.44 5.53 -6.27
N ILE A 166 3.43 5.36 -5.40
CA ILE A 166 3.67 6.18 -4.22
C ILE A 166 4.80 7.14 -4.56
N ASN A 167 4.56 8.45 -4.38
CA ASN A 167 5.53 9.49 -4.69
C ASN A 167 6.22 9.30 -6.04
N PRO A 168 5.46 9.10 -7.15
CA PRO A 168 6.07 8.90 -8.46
C PRO A 168 6.94 10.10 -8.82
N THR A 169 8.12 9.82 -9.37
CA THR A 169 8.94 10.86 -9.98
C THR A 169 8.15 11.47 -11.13
N SER A 170 8.04 12.80 -11.17
CA SER A 170 7.46 13.51 -12.31
C SER A 170 8.16 13.05 -13.58
N ILE A 171 7.41 12.51 -14.54
CA ILE A 171 7.89 12.37 -15.91
C ILE A 171 7.75 13.79 -16.46
N ASN A 172 8.88 14.50 -16.54
CA ASN A 172 8.96 15.71 -17.36
C ASN A 172 8.86 15.33 -18.84
#